data_AF-A0A6J3AXU0-F1
#
_entry.id   AF-A0A6J3AXU0-F1
#
_cell.length_a   1.000
_cell.length_b   1.000
_cell.length_c   1.000
_cell.angle_alpha   90.00
_cell.angle_beta   90.00
_cell.angle_gamma   90.00
#
_symmetry.space_group_name_H-M   'P 1'
#
loop_
_entity.id
_entity.type
_entity.pdbx_description
1 polymer ?
#
loop_
_entity_poly.entity_id
_entity_poly.type
_entity_poly.pdbx_seq_one_letter_code
_entity_poly.pdbx_strand_id
1 'polypeptide(L)'
;MERHENSEINVSFKFYFSETITHLPEVKDGKCFFPFHHRDGIFYDCVKFKSKHKWCSLNKTYQGYWKYCSEEDFAKCVFPFWYRHLIYWECTDDGDAFGKTWCSLTQNYNKDKVWKYCD
;
A
#
# COMPACT_ATOMS: atom_id res chain seq x y z
N MET A 1 27.49 0.54 -49.04
CA MET A 1 26.62 -0.47 -49.67
C MET A 1 27.22 -1.81 -49.30
N GLU A 2 26.70 -2.64 -48.39
CA GLU A 2 25.48 -2.66 -47.59
C GLU A 2 25.78 -3.34 -46.23
N ARG A 3 24.86 -3.13 -45.28
CA ARG A 3 24.56 -3.91 -44.07
C ARG A 3 25.00 -5.38 -44.14
N HIS A 4 25.45 -5.93 -43.01
CA HIS A 4 24.69 -6.97 -42.32
C HIS A 4 25.04 -6.97 -40.83
N GLU A 5 23.96 -6.87 -40.07
CA GLU A 5 23.81 -6.78 -38.63
C GLU A 5 23.80 -8.20 -38.03
N ASN A 6 24.50 -8.41 -36.92
CA ASN A 6 24.06 -9.34 -35.87
C ASN A 6 24.84 -9.06 -34.59
N SER A 7 24.24 -8.24 -33.72
CA SER A 7 24.82 -7.89 -32.42
C SER A 7 24.68 -9.06 -31.44
N GLU A 8 25.83 -9.59 -31.06
CA GLU A 8 26.26 -9.94 -29.70
C GLU A 8 25.14 -10.24 -28.67
N ILE A 9 24.99 -11.54 -28.42
CA ILE A 9 24.50 -12.08 -27.16
C ILE A 9 25.48 -11.64 -26.06
N ASN A 10 25.08 -10.68 -25.24
CA ASN A 10 25.72 -10.47 -23.95
C ASN A 10 24.67 -10.01 -22.93
N VAL A 11 23.84 -10.97 -22.51
CA VAL A 11 22.89 -10.84 -21.38
C VAL A 11 23.70 -10.88 -20.07
N SER A 12 24.66 -9.98 -19.93
CA SER A 12 25.41 -9.79 -18.70
C SER A 12 24.66 -8.79 -17.83
N PHE A 13 23.67 -9.30 -17.11
CA PHE A 13 23.57 -9.12 -15.66
C PHE A 13 24.03 -7.76 -15.11
N LYS A 14 23.44 -6.67 -15.60
CA LYS A 14 23.39 -5.40 -14.87
C LYS A 14 21.96 -5.13 -14.47
N PHE A 15 21.44 -6.03 -13.62
CA PHE A 15 20.41 -5.68 -12.66
C PHE A 15 20.98 -4.60 -11.74
N TYR A 16 20.88 -3.34 -12.18
CA TYR A 16 20.90 -2.22 -11.25
C TYR A 16 19.67 -2.40 -10.36
N PHE A 17 19.91 -2.93 -9.16
CA PHE A 17 18.92 -3.11 -8.10
C PHE A 17 18.48 -1.73 -7.61
N SER A 18 17.65 -1.05 -8.39
CA SER A 18 17.02 0.18 -7.95
C SER A 18 15.73 -0.18 -7.24
N GLU A 19 15.70 0.12 -5.93
CA GLU A 19 14.63 -0.20 -4.98
C GLU A 19 13.29 0.52 -5.24
N THR A 20 13.13 1.16 -6.40
CA THR A 20 11.98 1.99 -6.73
C THR A 20 10.94 1.19 -7.49
N ILE A 21 9.67 1.28 -7.08
CA ILE A 21 8.55 0.55 -7.70
C ILE A 21 8.38 0.82 -9.21
N THR A 22 8.95 1.92 -9.69
CA THR A 22 8.86 2.46 -11.05
C THR A 22 9.52 1.60 -12.12
N HIS A 23 10.21 0.50 -11.78
CA HIS A 23 10.76 -0.42 -12.79
C HIS A 23 9.69 -1.27 -13.47
N LEU A 24 8.53 -1.43 -12.83
CA LEU A 24 7.43 -2.21 -13.37
C LEU A 24 6.33 -1.28 -13.87
N PRO A 25 5.63 -1.64 -14.96
CA PRO A 25 4.54 -0.82 -15.48
C PRO A 25 3.40 -0.72 -14.47
N GLU A 26 2.84 0.48 -14.34
CA GLU A 26 1.66 0.74 -13.51
C GLU A 26 0.40 0.11 -14.11
N VAL A 27 -0.42 -0.54 -13.27
CA VAL A 27 -1.71 -1.11 -13.68
C VAL A 27 -2.83 -0.18 -13.21
N LYS A 28 -3.15 0.83 -14.03
CA LYS A 28 -4.07 1.94 -13.67
C LYS A 28 -5.47 1.49 -13.23
N ASP A 29 -6.03 0.49 -13.91
CA ASP A 29 -7.38 -0.04 -13.64
C ASP A 29 -7.40 -1.07 -12.50
N GLY A 30 -6.28 -1.27 -11.81
CA GLY A 30 -6.18 -2.14 -10.65
C GLY A 30 -6.93 -1.60 -9.44
N LYS A 31 -7.33 -2.51 -8.55
CA LYS A 31 -7.87 -2.17 -7.22
C LYS A 31 -6.85 -2.51 -6.14
N CYS A 32 -6.61 -1.57 -5.23
CA CYS A 32 -5.75 -1.82 -4.07
C CYS A 32 -6.25 -3.00 -3.24
N PHE A 33 -5.32 -3.88 -2.86
CA PHE A 33 -5.58 -5.01 -2.00
C PHE A 33 -5.05 -4.70 -0.61
N PHE A 34 -5.95 -4.48 0.36
CA PHE A 34 -5.54 -4.31 1.76
C PHE A 34 -6.03 -5.48 2.62
N PRO A 35 -5.20 -5.94 3.57
CA PRO A 35 -3.78 -5.63 3.71
C PRO A 35 -2.93 -6.33 2.64
N PHE A 36 -1.80 -5.73 2.23
CA PHE A 36 -0.81 -6.39 1.37
C PHE A 36 0.57 -6.50 2.02
N HIS A 37 1.30 -7.55 1.66
CA HIS A 37 2.68 -7.80 2.07
C HIS A 37 3.65 -7.18 1.06
N HIS A 38 4.66 -6.45 1.55
CA HIS A 38 5.77 -5.97 0.75
C HIS A 38 7.05 -5.90 1.59
N ARG A 39 8.12 -6.56 1.12
CA ARG A 39 9.33 -6.81 1.93
C ARG A 39 8.92 -7.49 3.24
N ASP A 40 9.40 -7.00 4.37
CA ASP A 40 9.10 -7.56 5.70
C ASP A 40 7.90 -6.89 6.40
N GLY A 41 7.06 -6.16 5.66
CA GLY A 41 5.93 -5.39 6.19
C GLY A 41 4.57 -5.82 5.64
N ILE A 42 3.53 -5.59 6.45
CA ILE A 42 2.11 -5.69 6.07
C ILE A 42 1.54 -4.27 6.08
N PHE A 43 0.89 -3.88 4.99
CA PHE A 43 0.38 -2.54 4.80
C PHE A 43 -1.13 -2.55 4.59
N TYR A 44 -1.81 -1.71 5.37
CA TYR A 44 -3.26 -1.60 5.39
C TYR A 44 -3.78 -0.39 4.64
N ASP A 45 -2.88 0.46 4.14
CA ASP A 45 -3.19 1.68 3.39
C ASP A 45 -2.10 1.93 2.34
N CYS A 46 -2.34 2.91 1.47
CA CYS A 46 -1.39 3.39 0.48
C CYS A 46 -0.09 3.87 1.13
N VAL A 47 1.03 3.35 0.64
CA VAL A 47 2.36 3.59 1.22
C VAL A 47 3.19 4.53 0.36
N LYS A 48 4.08 5.28 1.01
CA LYS A 48 5.10 6.10 0.34
C LYS A 48 6.48 5.69 0.83
N PHE A 49 7.27 5.12 -0.07
CA PHE A 49 8.69 4.83 0.20
C PHE A 49 9.55 5.84 -0.56
N LYS A 50 10.63 5.38 -1.21
CA LYS A 50 11.44 6.15 -2.18
C LYS A 50 10.67 6.53 -3.46
N SER A 51 9.34 6.50 -3.43
CA SER A 51 8.44 6.88 -4.52
C SER A 51 7.97 8.32 -4.35
N LYS A 52 7.77 9.00 -5.48
CA LYS A 52 7.21 10.35 -5.49
C LYS A 52 5.77 10.39 -4.97
N HIS A 53 4.97 9.40 -5.40
CA HIS A 53 3.56 9.27 -5.06
C HIS A 53 3.30 8.02 -4.19
N LYS A 54 2.19 8.04 -3.45
CA LYS A 54 1.72 6.88 -2.68
C LYS A 54 1.20 5.81 -3.64
N TRP A 55 1.37 4.55 -3.28
CA TRP A 55 0.99 3.40 -4.10
C TRP A 55 0.45 2.26 -3.23
N CYS A 56 -0.19 1.29 -3.88
CA CYS A 56 -0.68 0.07 -3.26
C CYS A 56 -0.37 -1.15 -4.13
N SER A 57 -0.30 -2.34 -3.53
CA SER A 57 -0.31 -3.58 -4.30
C SER A 57 -1.74 -3.96 -4.67
N LEU A 58 -1.88 -4.62 -5.82
CA LEU A 58 -3.16 -5.15 -6.29
C LEU A 58 -3.42 -6.60 -5.82
N ASN A 59 -2.43 -7.22 -5.19
CA ASN A 59 -2.49 -8.59 -4.68
C ASN A 59 -2.07 -8.62 -3.21
N LYS A 60 -2.40 -9.72 -2.51
CA LYS A 60 -2.01 -9.96 -1.12
C LYS A 60 -0.51 -9.86 -0.89
N THR A 61 0.32 -10.29 -1.83
CA THR A 61 1.77 -10.18 -1.76
C THR A 61 2.26 -9.43 -2.98
N TYR A 62 3.04 -8.37 -2.76
CA TYR A 62 3.59 -7.57 -3.84
C TYR A 62 4.52 -8.42 -4.71
N GLN A 63 4.11 -8.62 -5.96
CA GLN A 63 4.83 -9.37 -6.99
C GLN A 63 4.97 -8.54 -8.29
N GLY A 64 4.82 -7.22 -8.18
CA GLY A 64 4.89 -6.32 -9.33
C GLY A 64 3.56 -5.80 -9.88
N TYR A 65 2.43 -6.23 -9.30
CA TYR A 65 1.12 -5.65 -9.59
C TYR A 65 0.84 -4.51 -8.61
N TRP A 66 0.88 -3.28 -9.12
CA TRP A 66 0.73 -2.05 -8.33
C TRP A 66 0.12 -0.92 -9.17
N LYS A 67 -0.41 0.08 -8.46
CA LYS A 67 -0.82 1.38 -9.02
C LYS A 67 -0.47 2.52 -8.08
N TYR A 68 -0.37 3.73 -8.60
CA TYR A 68 -0.42 4.91 -7.73
C TYR A 68 -1.83 5.09 -7.19
N CYS A 69 -1.91 5.51 -5.94
CA CYS A 69 -3.20 5.71 -5.29
C CYS A 69 -3.84 7.04 -5.72
N SER A 70 -5.12 6.99 -6.06
CA SER A 70 -6.05 8.12 -6.06
C SER A 70 -6.73 8.26 -4.69
N GLU A 71 -7.61 9.25 -4.54
CA GLU A 71 -8.35 9.47 -3.28
C GLU A 71 -9.25 8.30 -2.88
N GLU A 72 -9.76 7.54 -3.87
CA GLU A 72 -10.63 6.39 -3.62
C GLU A 72 -9.87 5.15 -3.15
N ASP A 73 -8.56 5.10 -3.40
CA ASP A 73 -7.68 3.97 -3.12
C ASP A 73 -7.23 3.93 -1.66
N PHE A 74 -7.39 4.99 -0.88
CA PHE A 74 -7.01 4.98 0.53
C PHE A 74 -7.91 4.06 1.35
N ALA A 75 -7.28 3.38 2.31
CA ALA A 75 -7.95 2.45 3.21
C ALA A 75 -9.15 3.10 3.89
N LYS A 76 -10.27 2.39 3.89
CA LYS A 76 -11.48 2.82 4.58
C LYS A 76 -11.49 2.26 6.00
N CYS A 77 -12.14 2.98 6.89
CA CYS A 77 -12.42 2.49 8.24
C CYS A 77 -13.17 1.16 8.18
N VAL A 78 -12.84 0.25 9.08
CA VAL A 78 -13.61 -0.99 9.28
C VAL A 78 -14.61 -0.74 10.40
N PHE A 79 -15.89 -0.86 10.10
CA PHE A 79 -16.96 -0.74 11.08
C PHE A 79 -17.80 -2.03 11.13
N PRO A 80 -18.25 -2.45 12.34
CA PRO A 80 -17.80 -1.91 13.62
C PRO A 80 -16.34 -2.31 13.91
N PHE A 81 -15.65 -1.63 14.82
CA PHE A 81 -14.34 -2.09 15.31
C PHE A 81 -14.26 -2.11 16.84
N TRP A 82 -13.38 -2.97 17.36
CA TRP A 82 -13.24 -3.22 18.79
C TRP A 82 -12.03 -2.46 19.34
N TYR A 83 -12.25 -1.59 20.32
CA TYR A 83 -11.20 -0.89 21.05
C TYR A 83 -11.51 -0.89 22.55
N ARG A 84 -10.52 -1.30 23.35
CA ARG A 84 -10.65 -1.63 24.77
C ARG A 84 -11.85 -2.57 24.99
N HIS A 85 -12.84 -2.15 25.75
CA HIS A 85 -14.04 -2.93 26.05
C HIS A 85 -15.28 -2.42 25.29
N LEU A 86 -15.09 -1.62 24.23
CA LEU A 86 -16.16 -0.96 23.48
C LEU A 86 -16.12 -1.36 21.99
N ILE A 87 -17.29 -1.23 21.35
CA ILE A 87 -17.51 -1.46 19.92
C ILE A 87 -17.93 -0.13 19.29
N TYR A 88 -17.18 0.34 18.31
CA TYR A 88 -17.44 1.61 17.62
C TYR A 88 -18.00 1.36 16.23
N TRP A 89 -19.04 2.11 15.87
CA TRP A 89 -19.69 2.08 14.55
C TRP A 89 -19.37 3.30 13.69
N GLU A 90 -18.65 4.25 14.26
CA GLU A 90 -18.21 5.50 13.66
C GLU A 90 -16.83 5.88 14.22
N CYS A 91 -16.27 6.97 13.71
CA CYS A 91 -15.01 7.50 14.23
C CYS A 91 -15.16 7.94 15.69
N THR A 92 -14.11 7.75 16.48
CA THR A 92 -14.08 8.11 17.89
C THR A 92 -12.83 8.93 18.19
N ASP A 93 -12.89 9.84 19.15
CA ASP A 93 -11.73 10.53 19.73
C ASP A 93 -11.20 9.83 20.99
N ASP A 94 -11.76 8.66 21.35
CA ASP A 94 -11.41 7.97 22.58
C ASP A 94 -9.92 7.63 22.66
N GLY A 95 -9.27 8.17 23.69
CA GLY A 95 -7.84 8.00 23.94
C GLY A 95 -6.92 8.93 23.16
N ASP A 96 -7.45 9.83 22.32
CA ASP A 96 -6.67 10.93 21.73
C ASP A 96 -6.65 12.15 22.67
N ALA A 97 -5.47 12.71 22.91
CA ALA A 97 -5.30 13.82 23.85
C ALA A 97 -5.80 15.18 23.30
N PHE A 98 -6.00 15.28 21.99
CA PHE A 98 -6.31 16.53 21.29
C PHE A 98 -7.72 16.51 20.65
N GLY A 99 -8.53 15.49 20.94
CA GLY A 99 -9.89 15.35 20.42
C GLY A 99 -9.96 15.01 18.93
N LYS A 100 -8.87 14.52 18.32
CA LYS A 100 -8.90 14.08 16.93
C LYS A 100 -9.59 12.73 16.81
N THR A 101 -10.60 12.68 15.96
CA THR A 101 -11.33 11.44 15.70
C THR A 101 -10.52 10.50 14.82
N TRP A 102 -10.64 9.22 15.10
CA TRP A 102 -9.92 8.15 14.43
C TRP A 102 -10.81 6.92 14.29
N CYS A 103 -10.40 6.01 13.40
CA CYS A 103 -11.07 4.73 13.21
C CYS A 103 -10.04 3.62 13.01
N SER A 104 -10.41 2.37 13.32
CA SER A 104 -9.55 1.23 13.00
C SER A 104 -9.64 0.86 11.51
N LEU A 105 -8.52 0.36 10.97
CA LEU A 105 -8.47 -0.29 9.65
C LEU A 105 -8.64 -1.82 9.76
N THR A 106 -9.01 -2.31 10.94
CA THR A 106 -9.20 -3.73 11.26
C THR A 106 -10.40 -3.90 12.18
N GLN A 107 -10.96 -5.11 12.21
CA GLN A 107 -12.08 -5.42 13.10
C GLN A 107 -11.68 -5.34 14.60
N ASN A 108 -10.44 -5.70 14.94
CA ASN A 108 -9.95 -5.77 16.31
C ASN A 108 -8.70 -4.90 16.50
N TYR A 109 -8.92 -3.62 16.80
CA TYR A 109 -7.85 -2.67 17.06
C TYR A 109 -6.96 -3.12 18.23
N ASN A 110 -7.54 -3.71 19.29
CA ASN A 110 -6.76 -4.11 20.46
C ASN A 110 -5.62 -5.08 20.12
N LYS A 111 -5.86 -5.96 19.14
CA LYS A 111 -4.86 -6.89 18.63
C LYS A 111 -3.95 -6.25 17.59
N ASP A 112 -4.54 -5.63 16.58
CA ASP A 112 -3.82 -5.28 15.36
C ASP A 112 -3.20 -3.87 15.44
N LYS A 113 -3.79 -2.98 16.24
CA LYS A 113 -3.35 -1.58 16.48
C LYS A 113 -3.18 -0.76 15.20
N VAL A 114 -3.98 -1.08 14.17
CA VAL A 114 -3.98 -0.37 12.89
C VAL A 114 -5.17 0.58 12.85
N TRP A 115 -4.89 1.84 12.53
CA TRP A 115 -5.87 2.92 12.55
C TRP A 115 -5.45 4.08 11.65
N LYS A 116 -6.38 4.99 11.40
CA LYS A 116 -6.13 6.29 10.79
C LYS A 116 -7.00 7.37 11.43
N TYR A 117 -6.60 8.63 11.29
CA TYR A 117 -7.50 9.74 11.57
C TYR A 117 -8.65 9.75 10.57
N CYS A 118 -9.80 10.21 11.05
CA CYS A 118 -10.92 10.52 10.17
C CYS A 118 -10.78 11.95 9.64
N ASP A 119 -11.37 12.18 8.47
CA ASP A 119 -11.45 13.49 7.81
C ASP A 119 -12.68 14.27 8.31
#